data_AF-A0A151XHU7-F1
#
_entry.id   AF-A0A151XHU7-F1
#
_cell.length_a   1.000
_cell.length_b   1.000
_cell.length_c   1.000
_cell.angle_alpha   90.00
_cell.angle_beta   90.00
_cell.angle_gamma   90.00
#
_symmetry.space_group_name_H-M   'P 1'
#
loop_
_entity.id
_entity.type
_entity.pdbx_description
1 polymer ?
#
loop_
_entity_poly.entity_id
_entity_poly.type
_entity_poly.pdbx_seq_one_letter_code
_entity_poly.pdbx_strand_id
1 'polypeptide(L)'
;MEVGIDGKLSFLDTMLIVEDQTLVFDLYHKAFSGRFLNFNSHHPLYHKRGVIYSLVDKIIRLCHPRFQQNNLIKAINIFLNNGYPLDFIFSSIQKRIKFHINKSGTVEKKIKEKFFTIPYVSSVSERFAPIANRCHCKLAFSIPNSLNKFIKKGKDQLDPLCNQNVVYKISCDDCEASYVGQTKRQLKTRLHEHVSNINKKSKSPTVITSHRIDQNHNFDWDNVEILDREASFNKRLISEMVHIKRQTHGLNKQNDTESLPESYLNIIQSLSPS
;
A
#
# COMPACT_ATOMS: atom_id res chain seq x y z
N MET A 1 -8.96 29.79 7.50
CA MET A 1 -10.42 30.00 7.63
C MET A 1 -11.00 29.89 6.24
N GLU A 2 -12.04 29.07 6.04
CA GLU A 2 -12.74 29.06 4.74
C GLU A 2 -13.65 30.29 4.67
N VAL A 3 -13.63 31.00 3.54
CA VAL A 3 -14.35 32.26 3.35
C VAL A 3 -15.46 32.04 2.34
N GLY A 4 -16.70 32.37 2.70
CA GLY A 4 -17.85 32.24 1.81
C GLY A 4 -17.89 33.37 0.78
N ILE A 5 -18.33 33.05 -0.44
CA ILE A 5 -18.50 33.99 -1.56
C ILE A 5 -19.93 33.81 -2.09
N ASP A 6 -20.67 34.91 -2.26
CA ASP A 6 -22.04 34.91 -2.81
C ASP A 6 -23.02 33.96 -2.11
N GLY A 7 -22.99 33.91 -0.78
CA GLY A 7 -23.84 33.02 0.01
C GLY A 7 -23.47 31.53 -0.10
N LYS A 8 -22.32 31.20 -0.68
CA LYS A 8 -21.81 29.84 -0.84
C LYS A 8 -20.50 29.63 -0.09
N LEU A 9 -20.35 28.46 0.54
CA LEU A 9 -19.15 28.07 1.25
C LEU A 9 -18.82 26.61 0.93
N SER A 10 -17.63 26.37 0.38
CA SER A 10 -17.14 25.01 0.15
C SER A 10 -16.44 24.47 1.40
N PHE A 11 -16.95 23.40 2.00
CA PHE A 11 -16.34 22.72 3.15
C PHE A 11 -16.24 21.21 2.87
N LEU A 12 -15.01 20.68 2.89
CA LEU A 12 -14.70 19.28 2.53
C LEU A 12 -15.28 18.89 1.15
N ASP A 13 -16.20 17.92 1.13
CA ASP A 13 -16.84 17.37 -0.07
C ASP A 13 -18.21 18.02 -0.35
N THR A 14 -18.56 19.13 0.33
CA THR A 14 -19.90 19.74 0.25
C THR A 14 -19.81 21.24 -0.03
N MET A 15 -20.71 21.74 -0.88
CA MET A 15 -20.98 23.16 -1.06
C MET A 15 -22.21 23.50 -0.21
N LEU A 16 -22.03 24.37 0.78
CA LEU A 16 -23.11 24.95 1.55
C LEU A 16 -23.61 26.18 0.79
N ILE A 17 -24.92 26.29 0.63
CA ILE A 17 -25.59 27.40 -0.04
C ILE A 17 -26.63 27.94 0.96
N VAL A 18 -26.53 29.23 1.29
CA VAL A 18 -27.48 29.90 2.17
C VAL A 18 -28.59 30.50 1.32
N GLU A 19 -29.81 30.01 1.48
CA GLU A 19 -31.00 30.50 0.77
C GLU A 19 -32.10 30.75 1.78
N ASP A 20 -32.63 31.97 1.86
CA ASP A 20 -33.76 32.35 2.73
C ASP A 20 -33.63 31.84 4.18
N GLN A 21 -32.44 32.02 4.77
CA GLN A 21 -32.06 31.54 6.12
C GLN A 21 -32.01 30.02 6.30
N THR A 22 -32.09 29.25 5.22
CA THR A 22 -31.91 27.80 5.19
C THR A 22 -30.57 27.41 4.57
N LEU A 23 -30.08 26.22 4.94
CA LEU A 23 -28.86 25.65 4.36
C LEU A 23 -29.23 24.58 3.34
N VAL A 24 -28.80 24.79 2.11
CA VAL A 24 -28.89 23.82 1.03
C VAL A 24 -27.51 23.28 0.72
N PHE A 25 -27.40 21.97 0.59
CA PHE A 25 -26.14 21.29 0.37
C PHE A 25 -26.07 20.73 -1.05
N ASP A 26 -24.94 20.96 -1.71
CA ASP A 26 -24.57 20.34 -2.99
C ASP A 26 -23.22 19.61 -2.85
N LEU A 27 -22.91 18.71 -3.77
CA LEU A 27 -21.64 18.00 -3.81
C LEU A 27 -20.55 18.94 -4.32
N TYR A 28 -19.48 19.10 -3.54
CA TYR A 28 -18.32 19.88 -3.95
C TYR A 28 -17.09 19.00 -4.08
N HIS A 29 -16.29 19.30 -5.10
CA HIS A 29 -14.93 18.77 -5.19
C HIS A 29 -14.03 19.93 -5.58
N LYS A 30 -12.89 20.06 -4.89
CA LYS A 30 -11.79 20.88 -5.39
C LYS A 30 -11.33 20.34 -6.75
N ALA A 31 -10.70 21.19 -7.56
CA ALA A 31 -10.13 20.79 -8.83
C ALA A 31 -9.32 19.50 -8.68
N PHE A 32 -9.75 18.43 -9.37
CA PHE A 32 -9.14 17.11 -9.29
C PHE A 32 -9.18 16.43 -10.67
N SER A 33 -8.34 15.43 -10.86
CA SER A 33 -8.12 14.79 -12.17
C SER A 33 -9.26 13.91 -12.68
N GLY A 34 -10.35 13.75 -11.93
CA GLY A 34 -11.42 12.79 -12.28
C GLY A 34 -11.01 11.33 -12.15
N ARG A 35 -9.79 11.02 -11.65
CA ARG A 35 -9.27 9.65 -11.58
C ARG A 35 -9.73 8.93 -10.32
N PHE A 36 -10.44 7.83 -10.53
CA PHE A 36 -10.85 6.87 -9.51
C PHE A 36 -10.13 5.54 -9.75
N LEU A 37 -10.43 4.53 -8.92
CA LEU A 37 -9.97 3.16 -9.15
C LEU A 37 -10.39 2.71 -10.55
N ASN A 38 -9.46 2.51 -11.47
CA ASN A 38 -9.76 2.08 -12.83
C ASN A 38 -10.42 0.68 -12.83
N PHE A 39 -11.44 0.46 -13.65
CA PHE A 39 -12.16 -0.81 -13.69
C PHE A 39 -11.30 -1.99 -14.14
N ASN A 40 -10.26 -1.78 -14.93
CA ASN A 40 -9.34 -2.82 -15.41
C ASN A 40 -8.20 -3.10 -14.42
N SER A 41 -8.13 -2.36 -13.30
CA SER A 41 -7.14 -2.63 -12.26
C SER A 41 -7.36 -4.00 -11.61
N HIS A 42 -6.26 -4.59 -11.12
CA HIS A 42 -6.25 -5.89 -10.44
C HIS A 42 -6.82 -5.78 -9.01
N HIS A 43 -8.11 -5.47 -8.92
CA HIS A 43 -8.86 -5.31 -7.69
C HIS A 43 -10.14 -6.16 -7.75
N PRO A 44 -10.63 -6.64 -6.59
CA PRO A 44 -11.90 -7.34 -6.50
C PRO A 44 -13.05 -6.48 -7.00
N LEU A 45 -14.05 -7.11 -7.62
CA LEU A 45 -15.24 -6.43 -8.12
C LEU A 45 -16.00 -5.66 -7.02
N TYR A 46 -15.98 -6.16 -5.79
CA TYR A 46 -16.66 -5.47 -4.69
C TYR A 46 -15.93 -4.19 -4.24
N HIS A 47 -14.61 -4.07 -4.42
CA HIS A 47 -13.91 -2.79 -4.24
C HIS A 47 -14.34 -1.78 -5.31
N LYS A 48 -14.40 -2.21 -6.58
CA LYS A 48 -14.88 -1.39 -7.71
C LYS A 48 -16.32 -0.93 -7.48
N ARG A 49 -17.18 -1.83 -7.00
CA ARG A 49 -18.56 -1.48 -6.59
C ARG A 49 -18.59 -0.52 -5.39
N GLY A 50 -17.69 -0.72 -4.43
CA GLY A 50 -17.54 0.16 -3.27
C GLY A 50 -17.23 1.61 -3.64
N VAL A 51 -16.48 1.83 -4.73
CA VAL A 51 -16.22 3.17 -5.27
C VAL A 51 -17.48 3.83 -5.81
N ILE A 52 -18.36 3.08 -6.49
CA ILE A 52 -19.66 3.58 -6.92
C ILE A 52 -20.53 3.90 -5.69
N TYR A 53 -20.59 2.96 -4.73
CA TYR A 53 -21.41 3.10 -3.54
C TYR A 53 -21.02 4.31 -2.71
N SER A 54 -19.72 4.59 -2.55
CA SER A 54 -19.26 5.72 -1.74
C SER A 54 -19.69 7.07 -2.34
N LEU A 55 -19.62 7.23 -3.67
CA LEU A 55 -20.05 8.46 -4.33
C LEU A 55 -21.57 8.60 -4.32
N VAL A 56 -22.30 7.52 -4.61
CA VAL A 56 -23.78 7.50 -4.54
C VAL A 56 -24.27 7.81 -3.13
N ASP A 57 -23.63 7.27 -2.10
CA ASP A 57 -23.94 7.57 -0.71
C ASP A 57 -23.79 9.04 -0.38
N LYS A 58 -22.69 9.67 -0.83
CA LYS A 58 -22.49 11.11 -0.64
C LYS A 58 -23.59 11.90 -1.32
N ILE A 59 -23.95 11.57 -2.56
CA ILE A 59 -25.00 12.27 -3.30
C ILE A 59 -26.35 12.17 -2.58
N ILE A 60 -26.76 10.95 -2.21
CA ILE A 60 -28.09 10.73 -1.61
C ILE A 60 -28.18 11.31 -0.20
N ARG A 61 -27.11 11.22 0.59
CA ARG A 61 -27.14 11.61 2.02
C ARG A 61 -26.83 13.08 2.26
N LEU A 62 -25.97 13.67 1.43
CA LEU A 62 -25.47 15.02 1.67
C LEU A 62 -26.14 16.05 0.77
N CYS A 63 -26.53 15.70 -0.46
CA CYS A 63 -27.06 16.69 -1.40
C CYS A 63 -28.56 16.87 -1.24
N HIS A 64 -29.01 18.13 -1.34
CA HIS A 64 -30.41 18.46 -1.48
C HIS A 64 -31.01 17.79 -2.73
N PRO A 65 -32.26 17.27 -2.68
CA PRO A 65 -32.86 16.51 -3.78
C PRO A 65 -32.74 17.16 -5.17
N ARG A 66 -32.87 18.50 -5.24
CA ARG A 66 -32.75 19.25 -6.50
C ARG A 66 -31.41 19.09 -7.23
N PHE A 67 -30.33 18.75 -6.53
CA PHE A 67 -29.00 18.59 -7.11
C PHE A 67 -28.62 17.13 -7.38
N GLN A 68 -29.38 16.16 -6.85
CA GLN A 68 -29.01 14.76 -6.89
C GLN A 68 -28.93 14.21 -8.32
N GLN A 69 -29.87 14.58 -9.19
CA GLN A 69 -29.90 14.12 -10.59
C GLN A 69 -28.63 14.56 -11.34
N ASN A 70 -28.28 15.85 -11.27
CA ASN A 70 -27.10 16.38 -11.94
C ASN A 70 -25.80 15.77 -11.39
N ASN A 71 -25.72 15.55 -10.08
CA ASN A 71 -24.56 14.90 -9.48
C ASN A 71 -24.44 13.42 -9.84
N LEU A 72 -25.55 12.70 -9.99
CA LEU A 72 -25.55 11.33 -10.49
C LEU A 72 -25.07 11.26 -11.94
N ILE A 73 -25.50 12.17 -12.81
CA ILE A 73 -25.02 12.25 -14.20
C ILE A 73 -23.50 12.48 -14.24
N LYS A 74 -23.01 13.45 -13.45
CA LYS A 74 -21.56 13.72 -13.31
C LYS A 74 -20.80 12.49 -12.81
N ALA A 75 -21.34 11.78 -11.82
CA ALA A 75 -20.75 10.55 -11.29
C ALA A 75 -20.67 9.44 -12.34
N ILE A 76 -21.72 9.24 -13.13
CA ILE A 76 -21.74 8.25 -14.22
C ILE A 76 -20.64 8.57 -15.24
N ASN A 77 -20.53 9.83 -15.68
CA ASN A 77 -19.49 10.25 -16.62
C ASN A 77 -18.08 10.01 -16.06
N ILE A 78 -17.86 10.28 -14.78
CA ILE A 78 -16.59 9.97 -14.11
C ILE A 78 -16.30 8.46 -14.14
N PHE A 79 -17.27 7.60 -13.84
CA PHE A 79 -17.07 6.15 -13.87
C PHE A 79 -16.77 5.62 -15.28
N LEU A 80 -17.46 6.14 -16.30
CA LEU A 80 -17.18 5.81 -17.70
C LEU A 80 -15.75 6.17 -18.10
N ASN A 81 -15.29 7.36 -17.71
CA ASN A 81 -13.91 7.80 -17.95
C ASN A 81 -12.85 6.96 -17.19
N ASN A 82 -13.26 6.20 -16.18
CA ASN A 82 -12.41 5.25 -15.45
C ASN A 82 -12.62 3.78 -15.90
N GLY A 83 -13.30 3.57 -17.03
CA GLY A 83 -13.45 2.28 -17.71
C GLY A 83 -14.55 1.38 -17.16
N TYR A 84 -15.45 1.88 -16.31
CA TYR A 84 -16.53 1.07 -15.75
C TYR A 84 -17.59 0.76 -16.82
N PRO A 85 -18.00 -0.51 -16.99
CA PRO A 85 -19.10 -0.85 -17.89
C PRO A 85 -20.43 -0.22 -17.45
N LEU A 86 -21.23 0.26 -18.41
CA LEU A 86 -22.54 0.89 -18.15
C LEU A 86 -23.44 0.00 -17.29
N ASP A 87 -23.57 -1.27 -17.64
CA ASP A 87 -24.41 -2.22 -16.89
C ASP A 87 -23.95 -2.37 -15.44
N PHE A 88 -22.64 -2.36 -15.21
CA PHE A 88 -22.07 -2.44 -13.87
C PHE A 88 -22.36 -1.17 -13.07
N ILE A 89 -22.27 0.00 -13.71
CA ILE A 89 -22.60 1.30 -13.10
C ILE A 89 -24.07 1.32 -12.70
N PHE A 90 -24.98 1.13 -13.65
CA PHE A 90 -26.42 1.23 -13.39
C PHE A 90 -26.92 0.18 -12.41
N SER A 91 -26.50 -1.07 -12.55
CA SER A 91 -26.89 -2.13 -11.61
C SER A 91 -26.38 -1.85 -10.18
N SER A 92 -25.20 -1.25 -10.03
CA SER A 92 -24.66 -0.86 -8.73
C SER A 92 -25.39 0.34 -8.13
N ILE A 93 -25.65 1.39 -8.93
CA ILE A 93 -26.42 2.57 -8.49
C ILE A 93 -27.82 2.14 -8.05
N GLN A 94 -28.53 1.34 -8.85
CA GLN A 94 -29.88 0.87 -8.54
C GLN A 94 -29.91 0.06 -7.25
N LYS A 95 -28.96 -0.87 -7.06
CA LYS A 95 -28.82 -1.64 -5.80
C LYS A 95 -28.61 -0.71 -4.62
N ARG A 96 -27.81 0.35 -4.77
CA ARG A 96 -27.50 1.26 -3.67
C ARG A 96 -28.65 2.21 -3.33
N ILE A 97 -29.39 2.70 -4.32
CA ILE A 97 -30.60 3.50 -4.11
C ILE A 97 -31.66 2.67 -3.38
N LYS A 98 -31.94 1.45 -3.85
CA LYS A 98 -32.87 0.53 -3.18
C LYS A 98 -32.48 0.28 -1.72
N PHE A 99 -31.18 0.15 -1.44
CA PHE A 99 -30.69 0.03 -0.07
C PHE A 99 -31.07 1.23 0.81
N HIS A 100 -30.95 2.48 0.33
CA HIS A 100 -31.33 3.65 1.13
C HIS A 100 -32.84 3.80 1.29
N ILE A 101 -33.62 3.44 0.27
CA ILE A 101 -35.10 3.46 0.33
C ILE A 101 -35.59 2.46 1.38
N ASN A 102 -35.03 1.25 1.40
CA ASN A 102 -35.50 0.16 2.24
C ASN A 102 -34.91 0.18 3.66
N LYS A 103 -34.07 1.17 4.00
CA LYS A 103 -33.36 1.18 5.29
C LYS A 103 -34.25 1.70 6.42
N SER A 104 -35.13 0.84 6.92
CA SER A 104 -35.87 1.05 8.18
C SER A 104 -34.98 0.73 9.38
N GLY A 105 -34.36 1.76 9.95
CA GLY A 105 -34.16 1.97 11.40
C GLY A 105 -33.57 0.86 12.29
N THR A 106 -32.94 -0.19 11.80
CA THR A 106 -32.33 -1.22 12.66
C THR A 106 -30.87 -0.87 12.97
N VAL A 107 -30.65 -0.42 14.20
CA VAL A 107 -29.31 -0.25 14.77
C VAL A 107 -28.83 -1.64 15.23
N GLU A 108 -28.23 -2.41 14.33
CA GLU A 108 -27.56 -3.64 14.73
C GLU A 108 -26.36 -3.31 15.64
N LYS A 109 -26.30 -3.97 16.80
CA LYS A 109 -25.11 -3.95 17.66
C LYS A 109 -23.91 -4.42 16.85
N LYS A 110 -22.93 -3.53 16.63
CA LYS A 110 -21.66 -3.87 15.98
C LYS A 110 -20.89 -4.86 16.85
N ILE A 111 -21.01 -6.15 16.56
CA ILE A 111 -20.09 -7.16 17.06
C ILE A 111 -18.71 -6.87 16.46
N LYS A 112 -17.65 -6.98 17.27
CA LYS A 112 -16.28 -6.74 16.81
C LYS A 112 -15.84 -7.92 15.94
N GLU A 113 -15.89 -7.74 14.62
CA GLU A 113 -15.53 -8.76 13.65
C GLU A 113 -14.01 -8.94 13.58
N LYS A 114 -13.55 -10.20 13.57
CA LYS A 114 -12.14 -10.54 13.30
C LYS A 114 -11.93 -10.65 11.80
N PHE A 115 -10.79 -10.17 11.30
CA PHE A 115 -10.47 -10.20 9.87
C PHE A 115 -9.24 -11.05 9.60
N PHE A 116 -9.29 -11.81 8.52
CA PHE A 116 -8.16 -12.54 7.94
C PHE A 116 -7.77 -11.83 6.65
N THR A 117 -6.70 -11.04 6.69
CA THR A 117 -6.31 -10.16 5.58
C THR A 117 -5.19 -10.78 4.77
N ILE A 118 -5.38 -10.92 3.46
CA ILE A 118 -4.35 -11.39 2.53
C ILE A 118 -4.18 -10.46 1.32
N PRO A 119 -3.03 -10.42 0.66
CA PRO A 119 -2.88 -9.75 -0.62
C PRO A 119 -3.87 -10.29 -1.66
N TYR A 120 -4.46 -9.40 -2.46
CA TYR A 120 -5.33 -9.81 -3.55
C TYR A 120 -4.53 -10.30 -4.76
N VAL A 121 -4.80 -11.53 -5.15
CA VAL A 121 -4.35 -12.20 -6.37
C VAL A 121 -5.57 -12.90 -6.93
N SER A 122 -6.02 -12.44 -8.11
CA SER A 122 -7.23 -12.97 -8.73
C SER A 122 -7.18 -14.49 -8.87
N SER A 123 -8.30 -15.15 -8.57
CA SER A 123 -8.48 -16.61 -8.61
C SER A 123 -7.75 -17.41 -7.51
N VAL A 124 -6.83 -16.78 -6.79
CA VAL A 124 -6.08 -17.40 -5.68
C VAL A 124 -6.64 -16.95 -4.35
N SER A 125 -6.75 -15.63 -4.12
CA SER A 125 -7.12 -15.08 -2.82
C SER A 125 -8.54 -15.45 -2.40
N GLU A 126 -9.47 -15.60 -3.34
CA GLU A 126 -10.84 -16.02 -3.05
C GLU A 126 -10.91 -17.45 -2.48
N ARG A 127 -9.93 -18.30 -2.79
CA ARG A 127 -9.85 -19.68 -2.27
C ARG A 127 -9.53 -19.74 -0.78
N PHE A 128 -9.15 -18.63 -0.16
CA PHE A 128 -8.94 -18.54 1.29
C PHE A 128 -10.23 -18.33 2.08
N ALA A 129 -11.38 -18.15 1.44
CA ALA A 129 -12.65 -17.96 2.13
C ALA A 129 -13.01 -19.12 3.09
N PRO A 130 -12.88 -20.40 2.70
CA PRO A 130 -13.10 -21.52 3.62
C PRO A 130 -12.16 -21.50 4.83
N ILE A 131 -10.90 -21.08 4.63
CA ILE A 131 -9.88 -21.00 5.70
C ILE A 131 -10.26 -19.90 6.69
N ALA A 132 -10.57 -18.70 6.18
CA ALA A 132 -10.99 -17.58 7.02
C ALA A 132 -12.23 -17.95 7.86
N ASN A 133 -13.21 -18.64 7.26
CA ASN A 133 -14.41 -19.10 7.96
C ASN A 133 -14.10 -20.10 9.08
N ARG A 134 -13.18 -21.06 8.86
CA ARG A 134 -12.71 -21.99 9.90
C ARG A 134 -12.04 -21.27 11.06
N CYS A 135 -11.35 -20.17 10.79
CA CYS A 135 -10.73 -19.32 11.81
C CYS A 135 -11.72 -18.33 12.47
N HIS A 136 -13.02 -18.39 12.15
CA HIS A 136 -14.03 -17.42 12.60
C HIS A 136 -13.66 -15.96 12.26
N CYS A 137 -13.07 -15.76 11.08
CA CYS A 137 -12.65 -14.47 10.56
C CYS A 137 -13.34 -14.15 9.24
N LYS A 138 -13.59 -12.87 9.00
CA LYS A 138 -13.96 -12.39 7.66
C LYS A 138 -12.72 -12.24 6.79
N LEU A 139 -12.78 -12.82 5.60
CA LEU A 139 -11.73 -12.63 4.60
C LEU A 139 -11.72 -11.17 4.11
N ALA A 140 -10.56 -10.53 4.19
CA ALA A 140 -10.33 -9.21 3.66
C ALA A 140 -9.13 -9.23 2.71
N PHE A 141 -9.12 -8.33 1.73
CA PHE A 141 -8.05 -8.23 0.76
C PHE A 141 -7.26 -6.94 0.91
N SER A 142 -5.95 -7.06 1.09
CA SER A 142 -5.02 -5.95 0.92
C SER A 142 -4.63 -5.83 -0.54
N ILE A 143 -4.53 -4.60 -1.04
CA ILE A 143 -4.13 -4.34 -2.43
C ILE A 143 -2.69 -3.84 -2.45
N PRO A 144 -1.73 -4.63 -2.96
CA PRO A 144 -0.33 -4.21 -3.00
C PRO A 144 -0.09 -3.01 -3.93
N ASN A 145 -0.84 -2.91 -5.03
CA ASN A 145 -0.70 -1.86 -6.04
C ASN A 145 -1.82 -0.83 -5.93
N SER A 146 -1.70 0.05 -4.94
CA SER A 146 -2.65 1.16 -4.74
C SER A 146 -2.32 2.36 -5.64
N LEU A 147 -3.34 3.17 -5.95
CA LEU A 147 -3.17 4.39 -6.74
C LEU A 147 -2.13 5.36 -6.15
N ASN A 148 -1.98 5.38 -4.82
CA ASN A 148 -1.00 6.23 -4.13
C ASN A 148 0.47 5.89 -4.48
N LYS A 149 0.74 4.68 -5.00
CA LYS A 149 2.07 4.33 -5.52
C LYS A 149 2.38 5.06 -6.83
N PHE A 150 1.38 5.29 -7.67
CA PHE A 150 1.53 5.87 -9.01
C PHE A 150 1.23 7.38 -9.01
N ILE A 151 0.24 7.80 -8.23
CA ILE A 151 -0.22 9.19 -8.12
C ILE A 151 0.25 9.72 -6.76
N LYS A 152 1.48 10.22 -6.72
CA LYS A 152 2.07 10.81 -5.51
C LYS A 152 1.82 12.32 -5.48
N LYS A 153 1.80 12.90 -4.28
CA LYS A 153 1.67 14.36 -4.06
C LYS A 153 2.93 15.17 -4.44
N GLY A 154 3.83 14.61 -5.26
CA GLY A 154 5.07 15.28 -5.67
C GLY A 154 5.97 15.69 -4.50
N LYS A 155 6.07 14.87 -3.44
CA LYS A 155 7.00 15.14 -2.33
C LYS A 155 8.45 14.92 -2.77
N ASP A 156 9.36 15.70 -2.21
CA ASP A 156 10.80 15.53 -2.40
C ASP A 156 11.23 14.11 -2.02
N GLN A 157 12.12 13.53 -2.82
CA GLN A 157 12.71 12.25 -2.51
C GLN A 157 13.70 12.42 -1.37
N LEU A 158 13.60 11.54 -0.37
CA LEU A 158 14.60 11.48 0.70
C LEU A 158 15.88 10.88 0.15
N ASP A 159 17.01 11.48 0.53
CA ASP A 159 18.33 10.89 0.35
C ASP A 159 18.34 9.41 0.77
N PRO A 160 18.88 8.48 -0.05
CA PRO A 160 18.88 7.05 0.24
C PRO A 160 19.38 6.71 1.64
N LEU A 161 20.47 7.32 2.10
CA LEU A 161 21.09 7.04 3.39
C LEU A 161 20.25 7.54 4.57
N CYS A 162 19.35 8.49 4.34
CA CYS A 162 18.41 8.99 5.33
C CYS A 162 17.13 8.12 5.48
N ASN A 163 16.95 7.10 4.63
CA ASN A 163 15.81 6.20 4.71
C ASN A 163 15.90 5.29 5.95
N GLN A 164 14.74 4.90 6.48
CA GLN A 164 14.59 4.01 7.62
C GLN A 164 13.77 2.78 7.24
N ASN A 165 13.81 1.73 8.06
CA ASN A 165 13.04 0.50 7.85
C ASN A 165 13.36 -0.17 6.50
N VAL A 166 14.64 -0.24 6.16
CA VAL A 166 15.11 -0.71 4.86
C VAL A 166 15.81 -2.06 4.95
N VAL A 167 15.71 -2.84 3.88
CA VAL A 167 16.65 -3.91 3.54
C VAL A 167 17.63 -3.33 2.53
N TYR A 168 18.92 -3.48 2.80
CA TYR A 168 19.99 -2.88 2.00
C TYR A 168 21.02 -3.93 1.59
N LYS A 169 21.77 -3.64 0.54
CA LYS A 169 22.87 -4.46 0.01
C LYS A 169 24.15 -3.64 -0.08
N ILE A 170 25.23 -4.22 0.42
CA ILE A 170 26.59 -3.68 0.30
C ILE A 170 27.37 -4.65 -0.59
N SER A 171 27.93 -4.15 -1.69
CA SER A 171 28.73 -4.94 -2.63
C SER A 171 30.22 -4.82 -2.31
N CYS A 172 30.96 -5.90 -2.54
CA CYS A 172 32.42 -5.85 -2.54
C CYS A 172 32.91 -5.12 -3.81
N ASP A 173 33.94 -4.30 -3.69
CA ASP A 173 34.54 -3.59 -4.84
C ASP A 173 35.42 -4.52 -5.68
N ASP A 174 36.01 -5.53 -5.04
CA ASP A 174 37.07 -6.36 -5.62
C ASP A 174 36.57 -7.74 -6.10
N CYS A 175 35.33 -8.12 -5.77
CA CYS A 175 34.73 -9.37 -6.23
C CYS A 175 33.20 -9.32 -6.27
N GLU A 176 32.56 -10.37 -6.78
CA GLU A 176 31.10 -10.44 -6.93
C GLU A 176 30.34 -10.65 -5.60
N ALA A 177 31.05 -10.72 -4.46
CA ALA A 177 30.44 -10.96 -3.18
C ALA A 177 29.61 -9.76 -2.70
N SER A 178 28.51 -10.03 -2.00
CA SER A 178 27.70 -8.97 -1.39
C SER A 178 27.11 -9.38 -0.05
N TYR A 179 26.81 -8.39 0.79
CA TYR A 179 26.14 -8.56 2.06
C TYR A 179 24.77 -7.89 2.03
N VAL A 180 23.74 -8.60 2.47
CA VAL A 180 22.40 -8.05 2.66
C VAL A 180 22.10 -7.93 4.14
N GLY A 181 21.53 -6.80 4.55
CA GLY A 181 21.09 -6.60 5.92
C GLY A 181 19.84 -5.74 6.02
N GLN A 182 19.20 -5.72 7.19
CA GLN A 182 18.10 -4.78 7.48
C GLN A 182 18.44 -3.79 8.59
N THR A 183 17.71 -2.66 8.60
CA THR A 183 17.74 -1.71 9.71
C THR A 183 16.38 -1.06 9.94
N LYS A 184 16.00 -0.90 11.21
CA LYS A 184 14.88 -0.03 11.63
C LYS A 184 15.25 1.45 11.57
N ARG A 185 16.53 1.78 11.84
CA ARG A 185 17.06 3.14 11.93
C ARG A 185 17.44 3.67 10.55
N GLN A 186 18.00 4.88 10.49
CA GLN A 186 18.55 5.42 9.26
C GLN A 186 19.67 4.53 8.72
N LEU A 187 19.68 4.32 7.41
CA LEU A 187 20.69 3.50 6.73
C LEU A 187 22.11 4.01 7.03
N LYS A 188 22.34 5.32 6.99
CA LYS A 188 23.64 5.94 7.32
C LYS A 188 24.19 5.49 8.67
N THR A 189 23.33 5.40 9.69
CA THR A 189 23.72 4.98 11.03
C THR A 189 24.18 3.53 11.03
N ARG A 190 23.50 2.67 10.26
CA ARG A 190 23.86 1.26 10.15
C ARG A 190 25.18 1.06 9.39
N LEU A 191 25.42 1.85 8.33
CA LEU A 191 26.69 1.81 7.59
C LEU A 191 27.86 2.26 8.45
N HIS A 192 27.70 3.36 9.21
CA HIS A 192 28.74 3.83 10.13
C HIS A 192 29.13 2.77 11.17
N GLU A 193 28.17 1.97 11.65
CA GLU A 193 28.46 0.86 12.57
C GLU A 193 29.30 -0.23 11.93
N HIS A 194 29.01 -0.59 10.68
CA HIS A 194 29.81 -1.57 9.94
C HIS A 194 31.24 -1.07 9.73
N VAL A 195 31.40 0.18 9.28
CA VAL A 195 32.72 0.83 9.11
C VAL A 195 33.47 0.89 10.44
N SER A 196 32.79 1.28 11.53
CA SER A 196 33.39 1.33 12.87
C SER A 196 33.85 -0.05 13.35
N ASN A 197 33.11 -1.11 13.04
CA ASN A 197 33.46 -2.48 13.42
C ASN A 197 34.69 -2.99 12.67
N ILE A 198 34.86 -2.61 11.40
CA ILE A 198 36.06 -2.95 10.61
C ILE A 198 37.32 -2.35 11.25
N ASN A 199 37.23 -1.11 11.72
CA ASN A 199 38.37 -0.42 12.33
C ASN A 199 38.72 -0.93 13.74
N LYS A 200 37.86 -1.75 14.36
CA LYS A 200 38.08 -2.31 15.70
C LYS A 200 38.70 -3.71 15.60
N LYS A 201 39.73 -3.99 16.40
CA LYS A 201 40.22 -5.35 16.64
C LYS A 201 39.22 -6.13 17.49
N SER A 202 38.16 -6.65 16.86
CA SER A 202 37.16 -7.50 17.51
C SER A 202 37.66 -8.94 17.66
N LYS A 203 37.35 -9.58 18.79
CA LYS A 203 37.54 -11.04 18.97
C LYS A 203 36.54 -11.86 18.12
N SER A 204 35.44 -11.25 17.71
CA SER A 204 34.41 -11.83 16.84
C SER A 204 34.12 -10.88 15.68
N PRO A 205 34.89 -10.95 14.57
CA PRO A 205 34.64 -10.10 13.41
C PRO A 205 33.28 -10.40 12.77
N THR A 206 32.67 -9.38 12.18
CA THR A 206 31.45 -9.54 11.35
C THR A 206 31.80 -10.21 10.03
N VAL A 207 30.82 -10.76 9.30
CA VAL A 207 31.07 -11.39 7.98
C VAL A 207 31.72 -10.42 6.99
N ILE A 208 31.33 -9.14 7.03
CA ILE A 208 31.93 -8.06 6.23
C ILE A 208 33.38 -7.85 6.64
N THR A 209 33.65 -7.77 7.94
CA THR A 209 35.00 -7.57 8.49
C THR A 209 35.92 -8.75 8.17
N SER A 210 35.43 -9.99 8.33
CA SER A 210 36.17 -11.21 7.98
C SER A 210 36.51 -11.23 6.50
N HIS A 211 35.53 -11.03 5.61
CA HIS A 211 35.78 -11.02 4.16
C HIS A 211 36.86 -10.00 3.77
N ARG A 212 36.75 -8.77 4.31
CA ARG A 212 37.76 -7.72 4.07
C ARG A 212 39.15 -8.11 4.56
N ILE A 213 39.29 -8.68 5.75
CA ILE A 213 40.59 -9.07 6.31
C ILE A 213 41.17 -10.27 5.56
N ASP A 214 40.36 -11.30 5.34
CA ASP A 214 40.81 -12.59 4.81
C ASP A 214 41.14 -12.51 3.32
N GLN A 215 40.41 -11.68 2.56
CA GLN A 215 40.61 -11.49 1.12
C GLN A 215 41.36 -10.20 0.78
N ASN A 216 41.64 -9.34 1.76
CA ASN A 216 42.19 -8.00 1.54
C ASN A 216 41.36 -7.15 0.55
N HIS A 217 40.04 -7.27 0.63
CA HIS A 217 39.07 -6.56 -0.22
C HIS A 217 38.44 -5.36 0.51
N ASN A 218 37.79 -4.47 -0.23
CA ASN A 218 36.98 -3.38 0.28
C ASN A 218 35.52 -3.46 -0.21
N PHE A 219 34.68 -2.59 0.35
CA PHE A 219 33.25 -2.54 0.04
C PHE A 219 32.87 -1.15 -0.46
N ASP A 220 31.89 -1.12 -1.36
CA ASP A 220 31.28 0.12 -1.84
C ASP A 220 30.36 0.69 -0.76
N TRP A 221 30.86 1.67 -0.01
CA TRP A 221 30.09 2.35 1.04
C TRP A 221 29.25 3.50 0.51
N ASP A 222 29.54 3.98 -0.70
CA ASP A 222 28.92 5.16 -1.29
C ASP A 222 27.68 4.78 -2.13
N ASN A 223 27.71 3.63 -2.81
CA ASN A 223 26.59 3.14 -3.65
C ASN A 223 25.81 1.98 -3.01
N VAL A 224 25.46 2.11 -1.73
CA VAL A 224 24.63 1.12 -1.03
C VAL A 224 23.22 1.09 -1.61
N GLU A 225 22.79 -0.08 -2.06
CA GLU A 225 21.48 -0.29 -2.67
C GLU A 225 20.40 -0.52 -1.60
N ILE A 226 19.24 0.13 -1.75
CA ILE A 226 18.04 -0.19 -0.96
C ILE A 226 17.20 -1.19 -1.75
N LEU A 227 17.13 -2.43 -1.25
CA LEU A 227 16.41 -3.53 -1.88
C LEU A 227 14.90 -3.50 -1.58
N ASP A 228 14.52 -3.14 -0.35
CA ASP A 228 13.12 -3.08 0.08
C ASP A 228 12.91 -2.09 1.24
N ARG A 229 11.66 -1.65 1.44
CA ARG A 229 11.23 -0.77 2.54
C ARG A 229 10.01 -1.36 3.26
N GLU A 230 10.19 -1.85 4.48
CA GLU A 230 9.14 -2.50 5.26
C GLU A 230 9.22 -2.11 6.75
N ALA A 231 8.18 -1.44 7.23
CA ALA A 231 8.12 -0.91 8.60
C ALA A 231 7.92 -2.00 9.64
N SER A 232 7.20 -3.07 9.29
CA SER A 232 6.98 -4.22 10.17
C SER A 232 8.26 -5.04 10.30
N PHE A 233 8.76 -5.18 11.52
CA PHE A 233 9.98 -5.95 11.80
C PHE A 233 9.92 -7.38 11.24
N ASN A 234 8.85 -8.12 11.53
CA ASN A 234 8.73 -9.51 11.08
C ASN A 234 8.67 -9.64 9.55
N LYS A 235 7.96 -8.73 8.88
CA LYS A 235 7.92 -8.72 7.40
C LYS A 235 9.27 -8.32 6.81
N ARG A 236 9.98 -7.39 7.45
CA ARG A 236 11.31 -6.95 7.03
C ARG A 236 12.35 -8.06 7.21
N LEU A 237 12.25 -8.88 8.26
CA LEU A 237 13.07 -10.09 8.42
C LEU A 237 12.84 -11.07 7.27
N ILE A 238 11.58 -11.34 6.93
CA ILE A 238 11.27 -12.22 5.79
C ILE A 238 11.83 -11.63 4.48
N SER A 239 11.68 -10.32 4.29
CA SER A 239 12.23 -9.62 3.12
C SER A 239 13.77 -9.72 3.05
N GLU A 240 14.47 -9.51 4.16
CA GLU A 240 15.91 -9.72 4.28
C GLU A 240 16.30 -11.17 3.91
N MET A 241 15.63 -12.17 4.46
CA MET A 241 15.90 -13.59 4.17
C MET A 241 15.69 -13.92 2.68
N VAL A 242 14.62 -13.40 2.07
CA VAL A 242 14.35 -13.58 0.64
C VAL A 242 15.46 -12.95 -0.19
N HIS A 243 15.91 -11.74 0.14
CA HIS A 243 17.00 -11.08 -0.58
C HIS A 243 18.34 -11.81 -0.39
N ILE A 244 18.64 -12.34 0.80
CA ILE A 244 19.83 -13.17 1.03
C ILE A 244 19.80 -14.42 0.14
N LYS A 245 18.68 -15.14 0.07
CA LYS A 245 18.55 -16.36 -0.77
C LYS A 245 18.60 -16.08 -2.27
N ARG A 246 18.37 -14.83 -2.69
CA ARG A 246 18.48 -14.41 -4.10
C ARG A 246 19.90 -14.03 -4.49
N GLN A 247 20.83 -13.90 -3.54
CA GLN A 247 22.24 -13.64 -3.84
C GLN A 247 22.90 -14.90 -4.42
N THR A 248 23.72 -14.72 -5.46
CA THR A 248 24.59 -15.77 -6.00
C THR A 248 25.83 -15.95 -5.12
N HIS A 249 26.47 -14.83 -4.75
CA HIS A 249 27.69 -14.78 -3.93
C HIS A 249 27.43 -14.02 -2.61
N GLY A 250 26.53 -14.54 -1.78
CA GLY A 250 26.16 -13.91 -0.50
C GLY A 250 27.18 -14.17 0.62
N LEU A 251 27.55 -13.12 1.35
CA LEU A 251 28.41 -13.20 2.55
C LEU A 251 27.66 -13.58 3.83
N ASN A 252 26.33 -13.48 3.81
CA ASN A 252 25.46 -13.81 4.93
C ASN A 252 25.61 -15.27 5.37
N LYS A 253 25.38 -15.54 6.66
CA LYS A 253 25.44 -16.90 7.19
C LYS A 253 24.17 -17.66 6.86
N GLN A 254 24.25 -18.98 6.71
CA GLN A 254 23.06 -19.81 6.45
C GLN A 254 21.99 -19.65 7.54
N ASN A 255 22.44 -19.51 8.80
CA ASN A 255 21.59 -19.28 9.96
C ASN A 255 20.74 -18.00 9.87
N ASP A 256 21.17 -17.00 9.09
CA ASP A 256 20.41 -15.76 8.88
C ASP A 256 19.08 -16.03 8.13
N THR A 257 18.91 -17.23 7.56
CA THR A 257 17.75 -17.61 6.75
C THR A 257 16.98 -18.83 7.28
N GLU A 258 17.32 -19.34 8.46
CA GLU A 258 16.72 -20.58 9.03
C GLU A 258 15.19 -20.52 9.18
N SER A 259 14.64 -19.33 9.45
CA SER A 259 13.19 -19.17 9.63
C SER A 259 12.40 -19.13 8.32
N LEU A 260 13.06 -19.20 7.16
CA LEU A 260 12.43 -19.22 5.85
C LEU A 260 12.23 -20.68 5.39
N PRO A 261 10.98 -21.17 5.27
CA PRO A 261 10.74 -22.56 4.89
C PRO A 261 11.28 -22.90 3.50
N GLU A 262 11.88 -24.08 3.35
CA GLU A 262 12.47 -24.55 2.10
C GLU A 262 11.46 -24.64 0.95
N SER A 263 10.18 -24.83 1.26
CA SER A 263 9.09 -24.86 0.28
C SER A 263 8.98 -23.58 -0.57
N TYR A 264 9.54 -22.46 -0.10
CA TYR A 264 9.58 -21.21 -0.86
C TYR A 264 10.80 -21.07 -1.77
N LEU A 265 11.83 -21.92 -1.65
CA LEU A 265 13.10 -21.75 -2.36
C LEU A 265 12.93 -21.78 -3.88
N ASN A 266 12.18 -22.76 -4.41
CA ASN A 266 11.91 -22.86 -5.85
C ASN A 266 11.21 -21.60 -6.39
N ILE A 267 10.28 -21.04 -5.61
CA ILE A 267 9.58 -19.81 -5.98
C ILE A 267 10.55 -18.64 -5.97
N ILE A 268 11.37 -18.50 -4.92
CA ILE A 268 12.34 -17.42 -4.78
C ILE A 268 13.38 -17.45 -5.91
N GLN A 269 13.88 -18.63 -6.26
CA GLN A 269 14.83 -18.82 -7.37
C GLN A 269 14.21 -18.55 -8.73
N SER A 270 12.89 -18.75 -8.89
CA SER A 270 12.18 -18.44 -10.13
C SER A 270 11.91 -16.94 -10.33
N LEU A 271 12.05 -16.13 -9.28
CA LEU A 271 11.93 -14.67 -9.41
C LEU A 271 13.18 -14.14 -10.14
N SER A 272 12.98 -13.29 -11.13
CA SER A 272 14.07 -12.62 -11.84
C SER A 272 15.08 -12.01 -10.84
N PRO A 273 16.39 -12.03 -11.12
CA PRO A 273 17.38 -11.34 -10.29
C PRO A 273 17.00 -9.87 -10.11
N SER A 274 17.20 -9.34 -8.89
CA SER A 274 17.03 -7.91 -8.59
C SER A 274 18.31 -7.16 -8.89
#